data_AF-A0A1B2Z277-F1
#
_entry.id   AF-A0A1B2Z277-F1
#
_cell.length_a   1.000
_cell.length_b   1.000
_cell.length_c   1.000
_cell.angle_alpha   90.00
_cell.angle_beta   90.00
_cell.angle_gamma   90.00
#
_symmetry.space_group_name_H-M   'P 1'
#
loop_
_entity.id
_entity.type
_entity.pdbx_description
1 polymer ?
#
loop_
_entity_poly.entity_id
_entity_poly.type
_entity_poly.pdbx_seq_one_letter_code
_entity_poly.pdbx_strand_id
1 'polypeptide(L)'
;MTLRKEFVQLALLDGSNVSQLCRRFGISRDCGYHWIKRYQNEGEAGLLDRSKAPLNSPGKTAQQIEALVASIRVENPTWGGRKIFHYLRNEKL
;
A
#
# COMPACT_ATOMS: atom_id res chain seq x y z
N MET A 1 14.46 16.52 -4.72
CA MET A 1 13.76 15.83 -5.83
C MET A 1 13.82 14.34 -5.55
N THR A 2 12.72 13.60 -5.69
CA THR A 2 12.71 12.14 -5.49
C THR A 2 13.22 11.43 -6.75
N LEU A 3 13.83 10.24 -6.60
CA LEU A 3 14.36 9.44 -7.72
C LEU A 3 13.31 9.20 -8.84
N ARG A 4 12.03 9.05 -8.46
CA ARG A 4 10.91 8.88 -9.39
C ARG A 4 10.69 10.10 -10.28
N LYS A 5 10.77 11.29 -9.69
CA LYS A 5 10.52 12.55 -10.40
C LYS A 5 11.62 12.83 -11.41
N GLU A 6 12.88 12.63 -11.02
CA GLU A 6 14.02 12.77 -11.92
C GLU A 6 13.92 11.79 -13.10
N PHE A 7 13.59 10.52 -12.83
CA PHE A 7 13.38 9.52 -13.87
C PHE A 7 12.33 9.99 -14.89
N VAL A 8 11.15 10.42 -14.43
CA VAL A 8 10.07 10.80 -15.35
C VAL A 8 10.40 12.06 -16.12
N GLN A 9 11.04 13.05 -15.51
CA GLN A 9 11.48 14.26 -16.22
C GLN A 9 12.43 13.93 -17.37
N LEU A 10 13.40 13.04 -17.15
CA LEU A 10 14.31 12.58 -18.21
C LEU A 10 13.60 11.71 -19.26
N ALA A 11 12.61 10.91 -18.86
CA ALA A 11 11.85 10.03 -19.75
C ALA A 11 10.85 10.78 -20.64
N LEU A 12 10.52 12.03 -20.34
CA LEU A 12 9.61 12.87 -21.13
C LEU A 12 10.34 13.77 -22.13
N LEU A 13 11.67 13.80 -22.10
CA LEU A 13 12.46 14.52 -23.11
C LEU A 13 12.36 13.81 -24.46
N ASP A 14 12.29 14.59 -25.54
CA ASP A 14 12.30 14.06 -26.90
C ASP A 14 13.55 13.21 -27.17
N GLY A 15 13.36 12.06 -27.80
CA GLY A 15 14.45 11.12 -28.12
C GLY A 15 14.95 10.30 -26.92
N SER A 16 14.30 10.38 -25.76
CA SER A 16 14.69 9.61 -24.58
C SER A 16 14.54 8.10 -24.80
N ASN A 17 15.59 7.34 -24.45
CA ASN A 17 15.55 5.89 -24.45
C ASN A 17 15.13 5.37 -23.06
N VAL A 18 13.82 5.16 -22.86
CA VAL A 18 13.26 4.70 -21.58
C VAL A 18 13.91 3.40 -21.10
N SER A 19 14.28 2.49 -22.02
CA SER A 19 14.92 1.22 -21.64
C SER A 19 16.32 1.43 -21.06
N GLN A 20 17.13 2.31 -21.67
CA GLN A 20 18.44 2.68 -21.13
C GLN A 20 18.31 3.43 -19.80
N LEU A 21 17.32 4.32 -19.70
CA LEU A 21 17.06 5.08 -18.50
C LEU A 21 16.66 4.17 -17.33
N CYS A 22 15.81 3.16 -17.57
CA CYS A 22 15.45 2.17 -16.55
C CYS A 22 16.68 1.43 -16.00
N ARG A 23 17.64 1.06 -16.87
CA ARG A 23 18.90 0.44 -16.45
C ARG A 23 19.74 1.38 -15.58
N ARG A 24 19.86 2.65 -15.99
CA ARG A 24 20.59 3.68 -15.23
C ARG A 24 19.99 3.93 -13.84
N PHE A 25 18.66 3.91 -13.73
CA PHE A 25 17.93 4.12 -12.49
C PHE A 25 17.73 2.84 -11.66
N GLY A 26 18.19 1.69 -12.16
CA GLY A 26 18.07 0.41 -11.44
C GLY A 26 16.63 -0.09 -11.29
N ILE A 27 15.73 0.28 -12.20
CA ILE A 27 14.31 -0.12 -12.17
C ILE A 27 13.96 -1.04 -13.34
N SER A 28 12.92 -1.85 -13.17
CA SER A 28 12.35 -2.61 -14.28
C SER A 28 11.64 -1.67 -15.26
N ARG A 29 11.61 -2.07 -16.54
CA ARG A 29 10.90 -1.31 -17.59
C ARG A 29 9.42 -1.12 -17.25
N ASP A 30 8.78 -2.15 -16.71
CA ASP A 30 7.37 -2.09 -16.31
C ASP A 30 7.11 -1.03 -15.22
N CYS A 31 8.02 -0.93 -14.23
CA CYS A 31 7.96 0.12 -13.22
C CYS A 31 8.13 1.52 -13.84
N GLY A 32 9.10 1.66 -14.76
CA GLY A 32 9.34 2.91 -15.48
C GLY A 32 8.12 3.38 -16.29
N TYR A 33 7.52 2.49 -17.09
CA TYR A 33 6.32 2.83 -17.86
C TYR A 33 5.12 3.15 -16.96
N HIS A 34 4.96 2.45 -15.83
CA HIS A 34 3.93 2.80 -14.86
C HIS A 34 4.10 4.20 -14.28
N TRP A 35 5.33 4.62 -13.94
CA TRP A 35 5.59 5.96 -13.43
C TRP A 35 5.32 7.03 -14.47
N ILE A 36 5.75 6.82 -15.73
CA ILE A 36 5.48 7.75 -16.83
C ILE A 36 3.96 7.92 -17.02
N LYS A 37 3.23 6.80 -17.13
CA LYS A 37 1.77 6.82 -17.31
C LYS A 37 1.04 7.53 -16.17
N ARG A 38 1.44 7.25 -14.91
CA ARG A 38 0.84 7.92 -13.74
C ARG A 38 1.13 9.42 -13.73
N TYR A 39 2.36 9.81 -14.05
CA TYR A 39 2.72 11.22 -14.10
C TYR A 39 1.98 11.97 -15.22
N GLN A 40 1.80 11.37 -16.39
CA GLN A 40 1.01 11.97 -17.47
C GLN A 40 -0.46 12.18 -17.06
N ASN A 41 -1.03 11.27 -16.25
CA ASN A 41 -2.43 11.34 -15.83
C ASN A 41 -2.67 12.21 -14.59
N GLU A 42 -1.73 12.22 -13.64
CA GLU A 42 -1.95 12.75 -12.28
C GLU A 42 -0.85 13.76 -11.86
N GLY A 43 0.11 14.06 -12.74
CA GLY A 43 1.26 14.89 -12.44
C GLY A 43 2.14 14.30 -11.33
N GLU A 44 2.71 15.17 -10.49
CA GLU A 44 3.57 14.75 -9.39
C GLU A 44 2.85 13.86 -8.36
N ALA A 45 1.54 14.01 -8.20
CA ALA A 45 0.74 13.19 -7.28
C ALA A 45 0.76 11.70 -7.69
N GLY A 46 0.89 11.40 -8.98
CA GLY A 46 0.99 10.03 -9.50
C GLY A 46 2.26 9.27 -9.07
N LEU A 47 3.28 9.99 -8.60
CA LEU A 47 4.56 9.43 -8.16
C LEU A 47 4.62 9.13 -6.65
N LEU A 48 3.60 9.56 -5.89
CA LEU A 48 3.47 9.24 -4.47
C LEU A 48 3.31 7.72 -4.27
N ASP A 49 3.73 7.26 -3.09
CA ASP A 49 3.50 5.87 -2.71
C ASP A 49 2.00 5.59 -2.60
N ARG A 50 1.58 4.50 -3.25
CA ARG A 50 0.23 4.00 -3.17
C ARG A 50 0.20 2.80 -2.23
N SER A 51 -0.89 2.67 -1.51
CA SER A 51 -1.13 1.48 -0.69
C SER A 51 -1.04 0.23 -1.56
N LYS A 52 -0.33 -0.78 -1.05
CA LYS A 52 -0.30 -2.13 -1.64
C LYS A 52 -1.46 -3.00 -1.12
N ALA A 53 -2.28 -2.46 -0.23
CA ALA A 53 -3.42 -3.18 0.31
C ALA A 53 -4.46 -3.42 -0.80
N PRO A 54 -5.15 -4.59 -0.78
CA PRO A 54 -6.26 -4.83 -1.69
C PRO A 54 -7.36 -3.80 -1.46
N LEU A 55 -8.02 -3.36 -2.54
CA LEU A 55 -9.15 -2.43 -2.47
C LEU A 55 -10.35 -3.03 -1.75
N ASN A 56 -10.55 -4.34 -1.88
CA ASN A 56 -11.61 -5.08 -1.24
C ASN A 56 -11.05 -6.32 -0.56
N SER A 57 -11.43 -6.55 0.69
CA SER A 57 -11.10 -7.73 1.47
C SER A 57 -12.40 -8.26 2.08
N PRO A 58 -13.11 -9.17 1.39
CA PRO A 58 -14.43 -9.65 1.81
C PRO A 58 -14.43 -10.31 3.20
N GLY A 59 -13.31 -10.92 3.59
CA GLY A 59 -13.12 -11.51 4.92
C GLY A 59 -12.60 -10.55 5.98
N LYS A 60 -12.53 -9.23 5.70
CA LYS A 60 -12.07 -8.25 6.67
C LYS A 60 -13.06 -8.17 7.82
N THR A 61 -12.53 -8.27 9.04
CA THR A 61 -13.33 -8.12 10.26
C THR A 61 -13.88 -6.70 10.35
N ALA A 62 -15.14 -6.55 10.77
CA ALA A 62 -15.73 -5.23 10.94
C ALA A 62 -14.93 -4.42 11.98
N GLN A 63 -14.72 -3.14 11.71
CA GLN A 63 -13.89 -2.26 12.55
C GLN A 63 -14.35 -2.24 14.02
N GLN A 64 -15.66 -2.36 14.25
CA GLN A 64 -16.25 -2.44 15.59
C GLN A 64 -15.76 -3.69 16.36
N ILE A 65 -15.66 -4.83 15.69
CA ILE A 65 -15.16 -6.07 16.27
C ILE A 65 -13.64 -6.00 16.49
N GLU A 66 -12.89 -5.38 15.56
CA GLU A 66 -11.45 -5.14 15.74
C GLU A 66 -11.19 -4.27 17.00
N ALA A 67 -11.96 -3.21 17.18
CA ALA A 67 -11.87 -2.33 18.34
C ALA A 67 -12.22 -3.06 19.64
N LEU A 68 -13.25 -3.90 19.63
CA LEU A 68 -13.66 -4.71 20.78
C LEU A 68 -12.59 -5.76 21.16
N VAL A 69 -12.00 -6.44 20.16
CA VAL A 69 -10.89 -7.38 20.39
C VAL A 69 -9.69 -6.64 21.00
N ALA A 70 -9.38 -5.44 20.51
CA ALA A 70 -8.29 -4.63 21.02
C ALA A 70 -8.53 -4.16 22.47
N SER A 71 -9.74 -3.72 22.82
CA SER A 71 -10.06 -3.31 24.19
C SER A 71 -9.93 -4.47 25.17
N ILE A 72 -10.49 -5.64 24.84
CA ILE A 72 -10.37 -6.85 25.68
C ILE A 72 -8.91 -7.24 25.88
N ARG A 73 -8.08 -7.12 24.83
CA ARG A 73 -6.65 -7.43 24.90
C ARG A 73 -5.90 -6.46 25.81
N VAL A 74 -6.29 -5.18 25.83
CA VAL A 74 -5.72 -4.17 26.73
C VAL A 74 -6.14 -4.43 28.18
N GLU A 75 -7.42 -4.73 28.41
CA GLU A 75 -7.96 -5.06 29.74
C GLU A 75 -7.42 -6.39 30.28
N ASN A 76 -7.10 -7.33 29.38
CA ASN A 76 -6.63 -8.67 29.72
C ASN A 76 -5.32 -9.03 28.97
N PRO A 77 -4.17 -8.45 29.37
CA PRO A 77 -2.89 -8.64 28.66
C PRO A 77 -2.44 -10.10 28.52
N THR A 78 -2.82 -10.95 29.48
CA THR A 78 -2.48 -12.39 29.50
C THR A 78 -3.35 -13.25 28.58
N TRP A 79 -4.48 -12.72 28.06
CA TRP A 79 -5.41 -13.51 27.25
C TRP A 79 -4.99 -13.59 25.79
N GLY A 80 -4.59 -14.77 25.31
CA GLY A 80 -4.33 -14.99 23.89
C GLY A 80 -5.59 -14.96 23.02
N GLY A 81 -5.42 -14.85 21.70
CA GLY A 81 -6.53 -14.68 20.74
C GLY A 81 -7.64 -15.74 20.83
N ARG A 82 -7.30 -17.00 21.12
CA ARG A 82 -8.30 -18.07 21.31
C ARG A 82 -9.22 -17.79 22.50
N LYS A 83 -8.67 -17.28 23.61
CA LYS A 83 -9.47 -16.98 24.81
C LYS A 83 -10.40 -15.79 24.56
N ILE A 84 -9.89 -14.75 23.90
CA ILE A 84 -10.70 -13.59 23.49
C ILE A 84 -11.82 -14.03 22.54
N PHE A 85 -11.54 -14.93 21.59
CA PHE A 85 -12.56 -15.49 20.69
C PHE A 85 -13.68 -16.22 21.47
N HIS A 86 -13.33 -17.11 22.40
CA HIS A 86 -14.32 -17.82 23.20
C HIS A 86 -15.10 -16.88 24.13
N TYR A 87 -14.44 -15.88 24.70
CA TYR A 87 -15.08 -14.86 25.52
C TYR A 87 -16.14 -14.10 24.70
N LEU A 88 -15.76 -13.58 23.54
CA LEU A 88 -16.68 -12.87 22.63
C LEU A 88 -17.83 -13.76 22.12
N ARG A 89 -17.55 -15.03 21.85
CA ARG A 89 -18.58 -16.00 21.44
C ARG A 89 -19.57 -16.32 22.56
N ASN A 90 -19.12 -16.28 23.82
CA ASN A 90 -19.93 -16.63 24.99
C ASN A 90 -20.73 -15.43 25.54
N GLU A 91 -20.19 -14.21 25.45
CA GLU A 91 -20.88 -12.97 25.89
C GLU A 91 -22.05 -12.55 24.98
N LYS A 92 -22.46 -13.40 24.02
CA LYS A 92 -23.50 -13.13 23.03
C LYS A 92 -23.27 -11.81 22.28
N LEU A 93 -22.41 -11.88 21.28
CA LEU A 93 -22.74 -11.29 19.97
C LEU A 93 -23.81 -12.14 19.28
#